data_AF-A0A1F3EWH1-F1
#
_entry.id   AF-A0A1F3EWH1-F1
#
_cell.length_a   1.000
_cell.length_b   1.000
_cell.length_c   1.000
_cell.angle_alpha   90.00
_cell.angle_beta   90.00
_cell.angle_gamma   90.00
#
_symmetry.space_group_name_H-M   'P 1'
#
loop_
_entity.id
_entity.type
_entity.pdbx_description
1 polymer ?
#
loop_
_entity_poly.entity_id
_entity_poly.type
_entity_poly.pdbx_seq_one_letter_code
_entity_poly.pdbx_strand_id
1 'polypeptide(L)'
;MKTRILTLLVFSIALILNSCTKDDEPANPPVVTATPSTQTISSGSATSITISSSTVGTTFTWTVVQTGVSGGSSGSGSSITQTLATTGTVAGTATYTITPTANGVSGAAINVTVTVNPVAVTVKTTYTADIKPLLVNSCTPCHISGGSNPNKWDNYATTKSKINGILDRVQRETTAAGFMPQGGSKLSAANIALLKKWVDDGLLEN
;
A
#
# COMPACT_ATOMS: atom_id res chain seq x y z
N MET A 1 5.00 19.07 -107.29
CA MET A 1 6.18 19.29 -106.43
C MET A 1 5.70 19.16 -104.98
N LYS A 2 5.94 18.01 -104.33
CA LYS A 2 5.29 17.59 -103.07
C LYS A 2 6.34 17.63 -101.95
N THR A 3 6.24 18.62 -101.06
CA THR A 3 7.17 18.81 -99.95
C THR A 3 6.87 17.79 -98.85
N ARG A 4 7.83 16.92 -98.53
CA ARG A 4 7.75 15.98 -97.40
C ARG A 4 8.51 16.59 -96.22
N ILE A 5 7.80 16.93 -95.16
CA ILE A 5 8.35 17.35 -93.87
C ILE A 5 8.68 16.07 -93.09
N LEU A 6 9.96 15.88 -92.78
CA LEU A 6 10.47 14.76 -91.99
C LEU A 6 10.49 15.18 -90.51
N THR A 7 9.50 14.72 -89.75
CA THR A 7 9.42 14.95 -88.30
C THR A 7 10.46 14.07 -87.60
N LEU A 8 11.47 14.68 -86.99
CA LEU A 8 12.40 13.98 -86.08
C LEU A 8 11.65 13.56 -84.82
N LEU A 9 11.56 12.26 -84.59
CA LEU A 9 11.12 11.68 -83.32
C LEU A 9 12.27 11.79 -82.31
N VAL A 10 12.19 12.72 -81.37
CA VAL A 10 13.09 12.76 -80.22
C VAL A 10 12.62 11.68 -79.25
N PHE A 11 13.29 10.53 -79.24
CA PHE A 11 13.07 9.48 -78.24
C PHE A 11 13.63 9.98 -76.90
N SER A 12 12.76 10.57 -76.07
CA SER A 12 13.06 10.80 -74.66
C SER A 12 13.15 9.44 -73.97
N ILE A 13 14.37 8.97 -73.74
CA ILE A 13 14.63 7.86 -72.80
C ILE A 13 14.30 8.41 -71.41
N ALA A 14 13.10 8.11 -70.93
CA ALA A 14 12.79 8.23 -69.51
C ALA A 14 13.65 7.21 -68.77
N LEU A 15 14.74 7.69 -68.16
CA LEU A 15 15.48 6.93 -67.18
C LEU A 15 14.55 6.73 -65.99
N ILE A 16 13.87 5.59 -65.92
CA ILE A 16 13.13 5.18 -64.73
C ILE A 16 14.21 4.93 -63.67
N LEU A 17 14.52 5.96 -62.89
CA LEU A 17 15.11 5.82 -61.57
C LEU A 17 14.15 4.93 -60.80
N ASN A 18 14.43 3.63 -60.81
CA ASN A 18 13.77 2.71 -59.91
C ASN A 18 14.17 3.17 -58.51
N SER A 19 13.28 3.96 -57.91
CA SER A 19 13.40 4.42 -56.54
C SER A 19 13.66 3.20 -55.67
N CYS A 20 14.87 3.09 -55.14
CA CYS A 20 15.13 2.22 -53.99
C CYS A 20 14.44 2.93 -52.81
N THR A 21 13.12 2.75 -52.71
CA THR A 21 12.36 3.17 -51.54
C THR A 21 12.94 2.41 -50.36
N LYS A 22 13.48 3.15 -49.38
CA LYS A 22 13.87 2.62 -48.07
C LYS A 22 12.65 2.16 -47.24
N ASP A 23 11.55 1.79 -47.90
CA ASP A 23 10.24 1.63 -47.30
C ASP A 23 9.97 0.18 -46.84
N ASP A 24 10.95 -0.71 -47.01
CA ASP A 24 10.89 -2.11 -46.56
C ASP A 24 11.87 -2.42 -45.41
N GLU A 25 12.48 -1.43 -44.75
CA GLU A 25 13.15 -1.69 -43.48
C GLU A 25 12.08 -1.90 -42.40
N PRO A 26 12.00 -3.09 -41.76
CA PRO A 26 11.00 -3.34 -40.73
C PRO A 26 11.15 -2.30 -39.63
N ALA A 27 10.08 -1.56 -39.35
CA ALA A 27 10.10 -0.50 -38.34
C ALA A 27 10.61 -1.04 -36.99
N ASN A 28 11.67 -0.42 -36.46
CA ASN A 28 12.30 -0.86 -35.22
C ASN A 28 11.29 -0.77 -34.05
N PRO A 29 11.03 -1.87 -33.31
CA PRO A 29 10.08 -1.84 -32.20
C PRO A 29 10.51 -0.85 -31.12
N PRO A 30 9.55 -0.14 -30.48
CA PRO A 30 9.88 0.78 -29.39
C PRO A 30 10.43 0.03 -28.18
N VAL A 31 11.43 0.62 -27.51
CA VAL A 31 11.99 0.11 -26.26
C VAL A 31 11.39 0.90 -25.10
N VAL A 32 10.79 0.20 -24.14
CA VAL A 32 10.24 0.81 -22.93
C VAL A 32 11.25 0.79 -21.79
N THR A 33 11.29 1.88 -21.04
CA THR A 33 11.97 1.99 -19.74
C THR A 33 10.95 2.40 -18.69
N ALA A 34 10.97 1.75 -17.53
CA ALA A 34 10.18 2.14 -16.37
C ALA A 34 11.09 2.47 -15.18
N THR A 35 10.84 3.61 -14.53
CA THR A 35 11.64 4.10 -13.40
C THR A 35 10.76 4.37 -12.18
N PRO A 36 10.98 3.69 -11.04
CA PRO A 36 11.88 2.54 -10.88
C PRO A 36 11.30 1.27 -11.52
N SER A 37 12.15 0.30 -11.87
CA SER A 37 11.73 -1.02 -12.36
C SER A 37 11.21 -1.95 -11.25
N THR A 38 11.51 -1.61 -9.99
CA THR A 38 10.93 -2.23 -8.80
C THR A 38 10.68 -1.17 -7.74
N GLN A 39 9.57 -1.26 -7.01
CA GLN A 39 9.26 -0.31 -5.95
C GLN A 39 8.83 -1.05 -4.68
N THR A 40 9.16 -0.50 -3.51
CA THR A 40 8.62 -0.96 -2.23
C THR A 40 7.88 0.19 -1.58
N ILE A 41 6.62 -0.01 -1.21
CA ILE A 41 5.75 1.00 -0.59
C ILE A 41 5.03 0.42 0.62
N SER A 42 4.44 1.28 1.45
CA SER A 42 3.56 0.88 2.55
C SER A 42 2.11 0.78 2.07
N SER A 43 1.34 -0.12 2.66
CA SER A 43 -0.10 -0.29 2.39
C SER A 43 -0.85 1.05 2.49
N GLY A 44 -1.64 1.37 1.46
CA GLY A 44 -2.34 2.65 1.32
C GLY A 44 -1.54 3.75 0.60
N SER A 45 -0.29 3.50 0.20
CA SER A 45 0.51 4.46 -0.58
C SER A 45 0.27 4.32 -2.07
N ALA A 46 0.47 5.41 -2.82
CA ALA A 46 0.45 5.40 -4.28
C ALA A 46 1.80 4.95 -4.86
N THR A 47 1.75 4.24 -5.99
CA THR A 47 2.93 3.98 -6.81
C THR A 47 3.46 5.28 -7.42
N SER A 48 4.75 5.30 -7.74
CA SER A 48 5.37 6.40 -8.50
C SER A 48 6.32 5.81 -9.54
N ILE A 49 5.73 5.27 -10.61
CA ILE A 49 6.46 4.65 -11.72
C ILE A 49 6.30 5.54 -12.94
N THR A 50 7.39 6.02 -13.51
CA THR A 50 7.42 6.75 -14.78
C THR A 50 7.79 5.81 -15.92
N ILE A 51 7.16 5.97 -17.08
CA ILE A 51 7.33 5.12 -18.26
C ILE A 51 7.81 6.00 -19.42
N SER A 52 8.89 5.61 -20.07
CA SER A 52 9.49 6.35 -21.19
C SER A 52 9.99 5.43 -22.30
N SER A 53 10.25 6.01 -23.46
CA SER A 53 10.83 5.37 -24.65
C SER A 53 11.62 6.42 -25.42
N SER A 54 12.72 6.03 -26.05
CA SER A 54 13.46 6.89 -26.99
C SER A 54 12.77 6.98 -28.36
N THR A 55 11.82 6.10 -28.66
CA THR A 55 11.07 6.11 -29.92
C THR A 55 9.94 7.13 -29.83
N VAL A 56 9.99 8.16 -30.67
CA VAL A 56 8.97 9.22 -30.72
C VAL A 56 7.60 8.65 -31.07
N GLY A 57 6.55 9.17 -30.43
CA GLY A 57 5.18 8.71 -30.64
C GLY A 57 4.83 7.38 -29.95
N THR A 58 5.73 6.85 -29.11
CA THR A 58 5.42 5.65 -28.31
C THR A 58 4.28 5.93 -27.34
N THR A 59 3.30 5.03 -27.33
CA THR A 59 2.25 4.93 -26.31
C THR A 59 2.51 3.69 -25.45
N PHE A 60 2.01 3.69 -24.22
CA PHE A 60 2.18 2.57 -23.29
C PHE A 60 0.83 2.12 -22.73
N THR A 61 0.65 0.81 -22.69
CA THR A 61 -0.44 0.15 -21.97
C THR A 61 0.15 -0.79 -20.93
N TRP A 62 -0.61 -1.11 -19.89
CA TRP A 62 -0.21 -2.12 -18.92
C TRP A 62 -1.38 -2.96 -18.43
N THR A 63 -1.06 -4.19 -18.06
CA THR A 63 -1.91 -5.05 -17.23
C THR A 63 -1.26 -5.23 -15.86
N VAL A 64 -2.03 -5.74 -14.88
CA VAL A 64 -1.51 -5.97 -13.53
C VAL A 64 -1.97 -7.31 -12.98
N VAL A 65 -1.05 -8.02 -12.34
CA VAL A 65 -1.33 -9.22 -11.54
C VAL A 65 -1.02 -8.90 -10.08
N GLN A 66 -1.97 -9.17 -9.19
CA GLN A 66 -1.88 -8.84 -7.77
C GLN A 66 -1.88 -10.12 -6.93
N THR A 67 -1.04 -10.18 -5.91
CA THR A 67 -1.00 -11.29 -4.93
C THR A 67 -0.86 -10.70 -3.54
N GLY A 68 -1.84 -10.90 -2.67
CA GLY A 68 -1.86 -10.31 -1.32
C GLY A 68 -2.03 -8.79 -1.29
N VAL A 69 -2.39 -8.16 -2.42
CA VAL A 69 -2.64 -6.72 -2.54
C VAL A 69 -3.88 -6.43 -3.39
N SER A 70 -4.43 -5.22 -3.26
CA SER A 70 -5.52 -4.67 -4.05
C SER A 70 -5.21 -3.23 -4.47
N GLY A 71 -6.07 -2.65 -5.33
CA GLY A 71 -5.96 -1.27 -5.83
C GLY A 71 -5.27 -1.11 -7.19
N GLY A 72 -4.58 -2.16 -7.65
CA GLY A 72 -4.00 -2.21 -8.98
C GLY A 72 -5.05 -2.39 -10.07
N SER A 73 -4.94 -1.66 -11.18
CA SER A 73 -5.77 -1.82 -12.37
C SER A 73 -4.97 -1.71 -13.68
N SER A 74 -5.43 -2.38 -14.73
CA SER A 74 -4.91 -2.20 -16.09
C SER A 74 -5.16 -0.77 -16.58
N GLY A 75 -4.27 -0.24 -17.42
CA GLY A 75 -4.37 1.15 -17.86
C GLY A 75 -3.40 1.51 -18.99
N SER A 76 -3.26 2.81 -19.23
CA SER A 76 -2.39 3.38 -20.26
C SER A 76 -1.91 4.76 -19.84
N GLY A 77 -0.74 5.17 -20.36
CA GLY A 77 -0.14 6.46 -20.04
C GLY A 77 1.37 6.38 -19.80
N SER A 78 1.99 7.50 -19.48
CA SER A 78 3.44 7.59 -19.20
C SER A 78 3.77 7.45 -17.71
N SER A 79 2.80 7.13 -16.85
CA SER A 79 3.02 6.88 -15.45
C SER A 79 1.97 5.93 -14.87
N ILE A 80 2.38 5.17 -13.83
CA ILE A 80 1.49 4.35 -13.01
C ILE A 80 1.48 4.97 -11.62
N THR A 81 0.37 5.60 -11.28
CA THR A 81 0.10 6.23 -9.98
C THR A 81 -1.17 5.63 -9.38
N GLN A 82 -1.06 4.44 -8.80
CA GLN A 82 -2.17 3.68 -8.24
C GLN A 82 -1.94 3.45 -6.75
N THR A 83 -2.97 3.65 -5.94
CA THR A 83 -2.92 3.39 -4.50
C THR A 83 -3.10 1.90 -4.25
N LEU A 84 -2.10 1.26 -3.66
CA LEU A 84 -2.12 -0.17 -3.38
C LEU A 84 -2.23 -0.45 -1.89
N ALA A 85 -3.01 -1.46 -1.53
CA ALA A 85 -3.18 -1.89 -0.14
C ALA A 85 -2.95 -3.40 -0.01
N THR A 86 -2.29 -3.83 1.07
CA THR A 86 -2.23 -5.25 1.42
C THR A 86 -3.60 -5.75 1.83
N THR A 87 -3.94 -6.99 1.44
CA THR A 87 -5.20 -7.65 1.83
C THR A 87 -5.04 -8.53 3.08
N GLY A 88 -3.82 -8.65 3.60
CA GLY A 88 -3.51 -9.38 4.82
C GLY A 88 -2.40 -8.70 5.62
N THR A 89 -1.84 -9.45 6.58
CA THR A 89 -0.79 -9.01 7.51
C THR A 89 0.63 -9.30 7.03
N VAL A 90 0.79 -9.84 5.82
CA VAL A 90 2.08 -10.13 5.18
C VAL A 90 2.22 -9.24 3.94
N ALA A 91 3.45 -8.94 3.55
CA ALA A 91 3.74 -8.22 2.32
C ALA A 91 3.15 -8.96 1.11
N GLY A 92 2.65 -8.19 0.14
CA GLY A 92 2.16 -8.71 -1.13
C GLY A 92 2.74 -7.91 -2.30
N THR A 93 2.37 -8.30 -3.52
CA THR A 93 2.97 -7.75 -4.75
C THR A 93 1.94 -7.41 -5.81
N ALA A 94 2.13 -6.28 -6.48
CA ALA A 94 1.51 -5.96 -7.77
C ALA A 94 2.59 -5.98 -8.85
N THR A 95 2.42 -6.82 -9.87
CA THR A 95 3.32 -6.88 -11.03
C THR A 95 2.62 -6.29 -12.24
N TYR A 96 3.15 -5.18 -12.74
CA TYR A 96 2.67 -4.48 -13.92
C TYR A 96 3.45 -4.97 -15.15
N THR A 97 2.75 -5.42 -16.18
CA THR A 97 3.34 -5.75 -17.49
C THR A 97 3.06 -4.62 -18.45
N ILE A 98 4.10 -3.88 -18.81
CA ILE A 98 4.03 -2.64 -19.62
C ILE A 98 4.43 -2.96 -21.06
N THR A 99 3.55 -2.65 -22.01
CA THR A 99 3.78 -2.85 -23.45
C THR A 99 3.85 -1.51 -24.18
N PRO A 100 4.98 -1.17 -24.82
CA PRO A 100 5.07 0.01 -25.68
C PRO A 100 4.52 -0.27 -27.08
N THR A 101 3.94 0.74 -27.74
CA THR A 101 3.50 0.68 -29.14
C THR A 101 3.81 1.99 -29.85
N ALA A 102 4.46 1.93 -31.01
CA ALA A 102 4.79 3.08 -31.85
C ALA A 102 4.55 2.71 -33.32
N ASN A 103 3.91 3.58 -34.09
CA ASN A 103 3.63 3.38 -35.53
C ASN A 103 3.00 2.01 -35.86
N GLY A 104 2.12 1.50 -34.99
CA GLY A 104 1.47 0.19 -35.15
C GLY A 104 2.34 -1.01 -34.80
N VAL A 105 3.61 -0.81 -34.43
CA VAL A 105 4.52 -1.87 -33.98
C VAL A 105 4.53 -1.94 -32.46
N SER A 106 4.22 -3.11 -31.93
CA SER A 106 4.33 -3.40 -30.50
C SER A 106 5.78 -3.78 -30.16
N GLY A 107 6.33 -3.18 -29.11
CA GLY A 107 7.64 -3.53 -28.58
C GLY A 107 7.57 -4.60 -27.49
N ALA A 108 8.74 -5.05 -27.04
CA ALA A 108 8.83 -6.03 -25.96
C ALA A 108 8.27 -5.46 -24.65
N ALA A 109 7.43 -6.26 -23.97
CA ALA A 109 6.89 -5.87 -22.68
C ALA A 109 7.93 -6.03 -21.56
N ILE A 110 7.88 -5.14 -20.56
CA ILE A 110 8.67 -5.26 -19.34
C ILE A 110 7.77 -5.42 -18.12
N ASN A 111 8.30 -6.07 -17.08
CA ASN A 111 7.61 -6.18 -15.80
C ASN A 111 8.17 -5.18 -14.79
N VAL A 112 7.27 -4.50 -14.08
CA VAL A 112 7.57 -3.68 -12.90
C VAL A 112 6.88 -4.29 -11.70
N THR A 113 7.66 -4.65 -10.68
CA THR A 113 7.12 -5.25 -9.45
C THR A 113 7.09 -4.23 -8.33
N VAL A 114 5.90 -4.02 -7.76
CA VAL A 114 5.69 -3.23 -6.55
C VAL A 114 5.43 -4.18 -5.38
N THR A 115 6.31 -4.15 -4.39
CA THR A 115 6.10 -4.82 -3.10
C THR A 115 5.40 -3.86 -2.15
N VAL A 116 4.30 -4.30 -1.56
CA VAL A 116 3.50 -3.50 -0.62
C VAL A 116 3.63 -4.14 0.76
N ASN A 117 4.26 -3.42 1.68
CA ASN A 117 4.39 -3.85 3.07
C ASN A 117 3.14 -3.47 3.85
N PRO A 118 2.58 -4.36 4.68
CA PRO A 118 1.43 -4.05 5.52
C PRO A 118 1.80 -2.96 6.51
N VAL A 119 0.88 -2.03 6.74
CA VAL A 119 0.98 -1.11 7.88
C VAL A 119 0.43 -1.85 9.09
N ALA A 120 1.11 -1.74 10.23
CA ALA A 120 0.60 -2.29 11.47
C ALA A 120 -0.78 -1.70 11.76
N VAL A 121 -1.83 -2.54 11.68
CA VAL A 121 -3.15 -2.17 12.16
C VAL A 121 -3.10 -2.28 13.67
N THR A 122 -2.73 -1.19 14.34
CA THR A 122 -2.74 -1.12 15.80
C THR A 122 -4.19 -1.19 16.26
N VAL A 123 -4.66 -2.38 16.65
CA VAL A 123 -5.93 -2.51 17.36
C VAL A 123 -5.79 -1.69 18.63
N LYS A 124 -6.63 -0.66 18.75
CA LYS A 124 -6.64 0.18 19.93
C LYS A 124 -7.42 -0.52 21.04
N THR A 125 -6.87 -0.48 22.23
CA THR A 125 -7.53 -0.93 23.44
C THR A 125 -8.52 0.15 23.88
N THR A 126 -9.74 -0.25 24.20
CA THR A 126 -10.81 0.67 24.62
C THR A 126 -11.38 0.24 25.95
N TYR A 127 -12.01 1.18 26.66
CA TYR A 127 -12.53 0.89 27.98
C TYR A 127 -13.64 -0.17 27.92
N THR A 128 -14.61 0.04 27.04
CA THR A 128 -15.80 -0.81 26.96
C THR A 128 -15.46 -2.24 26.54
N ALA A 129 -14.59 -2.40 25.54
CA ALA A 129 -14.25 -3.72 25.00
C ALA A 129 -13.26 -4.48 25.89
N ASP A 130 -12.23 -3.81 26.41
CA ASP A 130 -11.07 -4.49 26.98
C ASP A 130 -10.90 -4.29 28.48
N ILE A 131 -11.05 -3.04 28.96
CA ILE A 131 -10.72 -2.69 30.35
C ILE A 131 -11.87 -3.01 31.29
N LYS A 132 -13.10 -2.75 30.89
CA LYS A 132 -14.28 -3.02 31.73
C LYS A 132 -14.39 -4.50 32.12
N PRO A 133 -14.24 -5.49 31.22
CA PRO A 133 -14.23 -6.89 31.61
C PRO A 133 -13.10 -7.22 32.61
N LEU A 134 -11.91 -6.65 32.42
CA LEU A 134 -10.79 -6.83 33.34
C LEU A 134 -11.11 -6.31 34.74
N LEU A 135 -11.66 -5.10 34.85
CA LEU A 135 -12.01 -4.50 36.14
C LEU A 135 -13.13 -5.26 36.84
N VAL A 136 -14.16 -5.65 36.10
CA VAL A 136 -15.27 -6.46 36.64
C VAL A 136 -14.73 -7.76 37.23
N ASN A 137 -13.85 -8.47 36.51
CA ASN A 137 -13.35 -9.75 36.96
C ASN A 137 -12.29 -9.66 38.08
N SER A 138 -11.41 -8.65 38.02
CA SER A 138 -10.21 -8.60 38.88
C SER A 138 -10.28 -7.58 40.01
N CYS A 139 -11.20 -6.63 39.95
CA CYS A 139 -11.23 -5.50 40.90
C CYS A 139 -12.57 -5.41 41.62
N THR A 140 -13.69 -5.49 40.90
CA THR A 140 -15.02 -5.32 41.52
C THR A 140 -15.38 -6.31 42.64
N PRO A 141 -14.85 -7.56 42.70
CA PRO A 141 -15.12 -8.45 43.84
C PRO A 141 -14.67 -7.90 45.20
N CYS A 142 -13.65 -7.03 45.23
CA CYS A 142 -13.15 -6.39 46.45
C CYS A 142 -13.34 -4.86 46.46
N HIS A 143 -13.74 -4.26 45.34
CA HIS A 143 -13.98 -2.83 45.15
C HIS A 143 -15.46 -2.57 44.81
N ILE A 144 -16.32 -2.80 45.80
CA ILE A 144 -17.79 -2.70 45.67
C ILE A 144 -18.33 -1.33 46.09
N SER A 145 -19.51 -0.94 45.57
CA SER A 145 -20.21 0.28 46.04
C SER A 145 -20.65 0.16 47.50
N GLY A 146 -20.32 1.17 48.31
CA GLY A 146 -20.73 1.24 49.71
C GLY A 146 -19.87 0.42 50.69
N GLY A 147 -18.77 -0.19 50.22
CA GLY A 147 -17.78 -0.86 51.07
C GLY A 147 -16.70 0.10 51.61
N SER A 148 -15.83 -0.41 52.50
CA SER A 148 -14.70 0.33 53.08
C SER A 148 -13.59 0.72 52.08
N ASN A 149 -13.73 0.33 50.82
CA ASN A 149 -12.74 0.55 49.76
C ASN A 149 -13.21 1.73 48.86
N PRO A 150 -12.46 2.84 48.78
CA PRO A 150 -13.02 4.12 48.35
C PRO A 150 -13.37 4.25 46.86
N ASN A 151 -12.98 3.29 46.01
CA ASN A 151 -13.15 3.40 44.56
C ASN A 151 -13.95 2.21 44.01
N LYS A 152 -15.05 2.53 43.31
CA LYS A 152 -15.85 1.58 42.53
C LYS A 152 -15.37 1.59 41.08
N TRP A 153 -14.94 0.44 40.56
CA TRP A 153 -14.35 0.31 39.21
C TRP A 153 -15.37 -0.20 38.19
N ASP A 154 -16.51 0.48 38.08
CA ASP A 154 -17.64 0.05 37.25
C ASP A 154 -17.94 0.96 36.05
N ASN A 155 -17.25 2.10 35.95
CA ASN A 155 -17.46 3.09 34.89
C ASN A 155 -16.15 3.70 34.37
N TYR A 156 -16.22 4.22 33.14
CA TYR A 156 -15.11 4.80 32.41
C TYR A 156 -14.50 5.99 33.15
N ALA A 157 -15.32 6.95 33.57
CA ALA A 157 -14.86 8.22 34.14
C ALA A 157 -14.01 8.00 35.41
N THR A 158 -14.49 7.18 36.34
CA THR A 158 -13.76 6.85 37.57
C THR A 158 -12.45 6.14 37.25
N THR A 159 -12.48 5.11 36.39
CA THR A 159 -11.30 4.35 35.99
C THR A 159 -10.25 5.25 35.34
N LYS A 160 -10.67 6.04 34.35
CA LYS A 160 -9.81 6.99 33.63
C LYS A 160 -9.12 7.95 34.58
N SER A 161 -9.87 8.53 35.52
CA SER A 161 -9.34 9.51 36.47
C SER A 161 -8.31 8.93 37.45
N LYS A 162 -8.27 7.60 37.63
CA LYS A 162 -7.42 6.91 38.62
C LYS A 162 -6.43 5.93 38.01
N ILE A 163 -6.37 5.81 36.69
CA ILE A 163 -5.59 4.78 35.99
C ILE A 163 -4.11 4.73 36.43
N ASN A 164 -3.48 5.89 36.64
CA ASN A 164 -2.09 5.95 37.10
C ASN A 164 -1.92 5.35 38.52
N GLY A 165 -2.89 5.60 39.40
CA GLY A 165 -2.89 5.02 40.75
C GLY A 165 -3.21 3.52 40.72
N ILE A 166 -4.07 3.07 39.81
CA ILE A 166 -4.32 1.64 39.60
C ILE A 166 -3.01 0.96 39.14
N LEU A 167 -2.39 1.49 38.09
CA LEU A 167 -1.16 0.96 37.50
C LEU A 167 -0.02 0.89 38.52
N ASP A 168 0.19 1.93 39.32
CA ASP A 168 1.19 1.90 40.39
C ASP A 168 0.94 0.73 41.36
N ARG A 169 -0.30 0.56 41.83
CA ARG A 169 -0.61 -0.43 42.87
C ARG A 169 -0.59 -1.88 42.39
N VAL A 170 -1.06 -2.15 41.17
CA VAL A 170 -1.12 -3.52 40.61
C VAL A 170 0.23 -4.04 40.14
N GLN A 171 1.20 -3.14 39.93
CA GLN A 171 2.55 -3.48 39.49
C GLN A 171 3.53 -3.74 40.63
N ARG A 172 3.21 -3.29 41.86
CA ARG A 172 4.03 -3.50 43.05
C ARG A 172 4.31 -4.98 43.30
N GLU A 173 5.36 -5.26 44.05
CA GLU A 173 5.62 -6.61 44.57
C GLU A 173 4.57 -7.01 45.60
N THR A 174 4.26 -8.30 45.70
CA THR A 174 3.14 -8.81 46.53
C THR A 174 3.30 -8.49 48.02
N THR A 175 4.53 -8.29 48.48
CA THR A 175 4.86 -7.93 49.86
C THR A 175 4.97 -6.42 50.09
N ALA A 176 4.92 -5.60 49.03
CA ALA A 176 5.12 -4.17 49.14
C ALA A 176 3.87 -3.46 49.69
N ALA A 177 4.10 -2.43 50.51
CA ALA A 177 3.02 -1.58 51.00
C ALA A 177 2.19 -0.99 49.85
N GLY A 178 0.86 -1.05 49.96
CA GLY A 178 -0.06 -0.52 48.96
C GLY A 178 -0.28 -1.40 47.72
N PHE A 179 0.37 -2.58 47.65
CA PHE A 179 0.10 -3.59 46.63
C PHE A 179 -1.39 -3.92 46.53
N MET A 180 -1.86 -4.12 45.30
CA MET A 180 -3.19 -4.61 44.99
C MET A 180 -3.12 -5.74 43.96
N PRO A 181 -3.94 -6.81 44.12
CA PRO A 181 -4.98 -7.00 45.13
C PRO A 181 -4.43 -7.40 46.52
N GLN A 182 -4.98 -6.82 47.59
CA GLN A 182 -4.56 -7.14 48.96
C GLN A 182 -4.87 -8.59 49.33
N GLY A 183 -3.87 -9.33 49.83
CA GLY A 183 -4.03 -10.72 50.23
C GLY A 183 -4.32 -11.70 49.09
N GLY A 184 -4.27 -11.23 47.84
CA GLY A 184 -4.52 -12.02 46.63
C GLY A 184 -3.29 -12.13 45.73
N SER A 185 -3.44 -12.88 44.64
CA SER A 185 -2.40 -13.01 43.63
C SER A 185 -2.26 -11.75 42.78
N LYS A 186 -1.03 -11.43 42.37
CA LYS A 186 -0.73 -10.35 41.43
C LYS A 186 -1.48 -10.56 40.12
N LEU A 187 -1.94 -9.45 39.52
CA LEU A 187 -2.49 -9.46 38.17
C LEU A 187 -1.46 -10.04 37.19
N SER A 188 -1.92 -10.76 36.17
CA SER A 188 -1.05 -11.28 35.12
C SER A 188 -0.34 -10.14 34.38
N ALA A 189 0.85 -10.43 33.85
CA ALA A 189 1.59 -9.47 33.03
C ALA A 189 0.76 -8.98 31.83
N ALA A 190 -0.06 -9.86 31.23
CA ALA A 190 -0.96 -9.51 30.14
C ALA A 190 -2.04 -8.50 30.55
N ASN A 191 -2.65 -8.67 31.73
CA ASN A 191 -3.66 -7.73 32.23
C ASN A 191 -3.06 -6.36 32.56
N ILE A 192 -1.85 -6.34 33.14
CA ILE A 192 -1.11 -5.10 33.39
C ILE A 192 -0.75 -4.42 32.07
N ALA A 193 -0.30 -5.19 31.06
CA ALA A 193 0.00 -4.67 29.73
C ALA A 193 -1.24 -4.09 29.05
N LEU A 194 -2.42 -4.69 29.23
CA LEU A 194 -3.69 -4.18 28.69
C LEU A 194 -4.05 -2.81 29.30
N LEU A 195 -3.90 -2.64 30.61
CA LEU A 195 -4.11 -1.35 31.29
C LEU A 195 -3.14 -0.27 30.79
N LYS A 196 -1.86 -0.62 30.58
CA LYS A 196 -0.85 0.29 30.01
C LYS A 196 -1.18 0.67 28.57
N LYS A 197 -1.52 -0.32 27.74
CA LYS A 197 -1.86 -0.11 26.33
C LYS A 197 -3.07 0.82 26.19
N TRP A 198 -4.07 0.72 27.08
CA TRP A 198 -5.18 1.67 27.09
C TRP A 198 -4.77 3.11 27.41
N VAL A 199 -3.77 3.32 28.29
CA VAL A 199 -3.18 4.64 28.52
C VAL A 199 -2.48 5.13 27.24
N ASP A 200 -1.67 4.28 26.62
CA ASP A 200 -0.89 4.61 25.41
C ASP A 200 -1.79 4.90 24.20
N ASP A 201 -2.93 4.20 24.08
CA ASP A 201 -3.92 4.42 23.01
C ASP A 201 -4.79 5.67 23.21
N GLY A 202 -4.59 6.40 24.33
CA GLY A 202 -5.24 7.68 24.60
C GLY A 202 -6.50 7.59 25.47
N LEU A 203 -6.63 6.53 26.28
CA LEU A 203 -7.75 6.31 27.21
C LEU A 203 -9.11 6.33 26.50
N LEU A 204 -9.20 5.63 25.37
CA LEU A 204 -10.41 5.60 24.55
C LEU A 204 -11.56 4.89 25.27
N GLU A 205 -12.76 5.46 25.20
CA GLU A 205 -13.93 4.84 25.83
C GLU A 205 -14.47 3.67 25.00
N ASN A 206 -14.61 3.87 23.69
CA ASN A 206 -15.18 2.92 22.73
C ASN A 206 -14.26 2.70 21.54
#